data_AF-A0A7D4BF90-F1
#
_entry.id   AF-A0A7D4BF90-F1
#
_cell.length_a   1.000
_cell.length_b   1.000
_cell.length_c   1.000
_cell.angle_alpha   90.00
_cell.angle_beta   90.00
_cell.angle_gamma   90.00
#
_symmetry.space_group_name_H-M   'P 1'
#
loop_
_entity.id
_entity.type
_entity.pdbx_description
1 polymer ?
#
loop_
_entity_poly.entity_id
_entity_poly.type
_entity_poly.pdbx_seq_one_letter_code
_entity_poly.pdbx_strand_id
1 'polypeptide(L)'
;MAAFRTRFVLGASLWLLAWAGALPGAAIARVEASVPTGPHALAAAARPARLTASAGPLTLAGSNTTATTSPVSSNSPTSVAVVGNYAYVLNSKGGTNGGAILTFNISNPAAPALASVTALPDNTYPHYLAAAGNLVTVLNLNEQYGRNGVQVSTLVTYDATTPTTALPQLSSIGIPGNNVAGLGMTGTTAYTLSDNFGGGAGTVAVVDLSAPASPVLRQNSSTGHYTPTAFAVNGSVALATSNSYAPVNVMTLTPTTAPKRGEVLVGTDIYPNSNRAVAVGSTLGVVLNFNTPSAPLLQVLNISTPTPVLKGSLTLDASAGVLTMVDDHFGYVLNQGSVNTLQVLDFSNPNAPFSVGSISTSATPAGLTVVGNYAYVTCNDNMLRIFKLALAPALTAISPGAELPGATITLTGTNFAATSSVSFGGVAATSVVFNSSTSLTVTVPGSLAAGSSSVVVGTSSGVSASAPAFTVLNVYTPSLLATCASVVPATASTNDGQWHYLLAASGEVVLAYSYTGASLGNLAVDMLAADPAAPVRQDAKGRKYLDRNFHLTASGGRFDGRTVALRFFGLNSEFARLQAADPTVTLAGLHATQYSGPNEDCDLSNDSSTGEFRALSAAASIPSGAPGLWPM
;
A
#
# COMPACT_ATOMS: atom_id res chain seq x y z
N MET A 1 48.43 -34.17 34.70
CA MET A 1 49.17 -33.52 35.83
C MET A 1 49.27 -32.04 35.48
N ALA A 2 48.81 -31.06 36.25
CA ALA A 2 48.11 -31.00 37.52
C ALA A 2 47.07 -29.87 37.45
N ALA A 3 45.98 -30.03 38.21
CA ALA A 3 44.89 -29.08 38.35
C ALA A 3 45.25 -27.95 39.32
N PHE A 4 44.63 -26.78 39.15
CA PHE A 4 44.03 -26.07 40.28
C PHE A 4 42.73 -25.38 39.84
N ARG A 5 41.64 -25.86 40.44
CA ARG A 5 40.35 -25.17 40.54
C ARG A 5 40.38 -24.31 41.79
N THR A 6 39.79 -23.13 41.73
CA THR A 6 39.08 -22.56 42.88
C THR A 6 37.75 -21.98 42.40
N ARG A 7 36.68 -22.72 42.74
CA ARG A 7 35.31 -22.22 42.81
C ARG A 7 35.13 -21.60 44.20
N PHE A 8 34.53 -20.41 44.26
CA PHE A 8 33.65 -20.04 45.36
C PHE A 8 32.23 -19.97 44.80
N VAL A 9 31.29 -20.57 45.52
CA VAL A 9 29.84 -20.62 45.22
C VAL A 9 29.08 -20.21 46.48
N LEU A 10 27.89 -19.66 46.25
CA LEU A 10 26.75 -19.36 47.15
C LEU A 10 26.81 -17.97 47.79
N GLY A 11 25.80 -17.11 47.71
CA GLY A 11 24.44 -17.22 47.17
C GLY A 11 23.53 -16.28 47.97
N ALA A 12 22.67 -15.49 47.32
CA ALA A 12 21.43 -14.96 47.90
C ALA A 12 20.60 -14.26 46.81
N SER A 13 19.34 -14.64 46.70
CA SER A 13 18.32 -14.01 45.88
C SER A 13 17.64 -12.86 46.63
N LEU A 14 17.19 -11.86 45.85
CA LEU A 14 16.04 -10.96 46.05
C LEU A 14 16.18 -9.80 47.07
N TRP A 15 16.03 -8.54 46.61
CA TRP A 15 14.80 -7.71 46.69
C TRP A 15 15.00 -6.35 45.99
N LEU A 16 13.97 -5.89 45.27
CA LEU A 16 13.81 -4.54 44.73
C LEU A 16 13.56 -3.52 45.86
N LEU A 17 14.13 -2.32 45.75
CA LEU A 17 13.56 -1.07 46.26
C LEU A 17 14.15 0.13 45.51
N ALA A 18 13.26 0.97 44.96
CA ALA A 18 13.56 2.23 44.29
C ALA A 18 13.44 3.40 45.27
N TRP A 19 14.31 4.42 45.17
CA TRP A 19 13.88 5.83 45.28
C TRP A 19 14.90 6.85 44.76
N ALA A 20 14.38 8.07 44.63
CA ALA A 20 14.73 9.14 43.68
C ALA A 20 15.88 10.10 44.10
N GLY A 21 16.45 10.77 43.10
CA GLY A 21 17.36 11.92 43.24
C GLY A 21 17.57 12.69 41.91
N ALA A 22 16.71 13.69 41.68
CA ALA A 22 16.83 14.96 40.93
C ALA A 22 18.22 15.35 40.32
N LEU A 23 18.42 16.01 39.16
CA LEU A 23 17.69 16.95 38.25
C LEU A 23 18.64 17.24 37.02
N PRO A 24 18.35 18.11 36.00
CA PRO A 24 17.08 18.63 35.44
C PRO A 24 17.00 18.59 33.88
N GLY A 25 15.78 18.76 33.34
CA GLY A 25 15.58 19.56 32.12
C GLY A 25 14.83 18.92 30.94
N ALA A 26 13.50 18.80 31.02
CA ALA A 26 12.59 18.98 29.87
C ALA A 26 11.14 19.06 30.35
N ALA A 27 10.41 20.08 29.90
CA ALA A 27 9.03 20.36 30.26
C ALA A 27 8.06 19.31 29.69
N ILE A 28 7.14 18.80 30.52
CA ILE A 28 5.98 18.02 30.08
C ILE A 28 4.71 18.70 30.61
N ALA A 29 3.77 18.92 29.69
CA ALA A 29 2.46 19.50 29.94
C ALA A 29 1.61 18.62 30.88
N ARG A 30 0.95 19.28 31.82
CA ARG A 30 0.10 18.70 32.86
C ARG A 30 -1.31 18.47 32.29
N VAL A 31 -1.79 17.23 32.30
CA VAL A 31 -3.22 16.89 32.13
C VAL A 31 -3.70 16.33 33.46
N GLU A 32 -4.51 17.11 34.19
CA GLU A 32 -5.18 16.66 35.41
C GLU A 32 -6.44 15.87 35.01
N ALA A 33 -6.55 14.63 35.46
CA ALA A 33 -7.80 13.89 35.48
C ALA A 33 -8.02 13.35 36.91
N SER A 34 -8.99 13.94 37.59
CA SER A 34 -9.50 13.55 38.89
C SER A 34 -10.44 12.34 38.77
N VAL A 35 -10.23 11.31 39.58
CA VAL A 35 -11.11 10.14 39.69
C VAL A 35 -11.81 10.18 41.05
N PRO A 36 -13.15 10.07 41.13
CA PRO A 36 -13.85 9.76 42.38
C PRO A 36 -13.99 8.24 42.58
N THR A 37 -13.82 7.83 43.83
CA THR A 37 -13.95 6.45 44.33
C THR A 37 -15.40 6.04 44.55
N GLY A 38 -15.77 4.83 44.12
CA GLY A 38 -16.99 4.13 44.53
C GLY A 38 -16.97 2.66 44.08
N PRO A 39 -17.36 1.69 44.93
CA PRO A 39 -17.30 0.26 44.61
C PRO A 39 -18.54 -0.20 43.82
N HIS A 40 -18.43 -1.35 43.15
CA HIS A 40 -19.45 -2.06 42.34
C HIS A 40 -19.39 -1.84 40.81
N ALA A 41 -18.52 -2.59 40.11
CA ALA A 41 -18.85 -3.16 38.79
C ALA A 41 -17.87 -4.29 38.44
N LEU A 42 -18.43 -5.34 37.84
CA LEU A 42 -17.80 -6.60 37.45
C LEU A 42 -16.64 -6.43 36.45
N ALA A 43 -15.70 -7.37 36.51
CA ALA A 43 -14.45 -7.43 35.76
C ALA A 43 -14.65 -7.27 34.23
N ALA A 44 -14.25 -6.11 33.70
CA ALA A 44 -13.95 -5.95 32.28
C ALA A 44 -12.50 -6.43 32.04
N ALA A 45 -12.34 -7.44 31.19
CA ALA A 45 -11.05 -7.90 30.71
C ALA A 45 -10.23 -6.70 30.17
N ALA A 46 -9.02 -6.55 30.69
CA ALA A 46 -8.09 -5.51 30.30
C ALA A 46 -7.86 -5.54 28.78
N ARG A 47 -8.23 -4.45 28.10
CA ARG A 47 -7.82 -4.20 26.70
C ARG A 47 -6.29 -4.08 26.67
N PRO A 48 -5.58 -4.76 25.75
CA PRO A 48 -4.16 -4.51 25.58
C PRO A 48 -3.94 -3.05 25.19
N ALA A 49 -2.95 -2.43 25.82
CA ALA A 49 -2.56 -1.05 25.58
C ALA A 49 -2.33 -0.82 24.09
N ARG A 50 -3.13 0.09 23.51
CA ARG A 50 -2.97 0.59 22.15
C ARG A 50 -1.65 1.35 22.11
N LEU A 51 -0.59 0.74 21.56
CA LEU A 51 0.53 1.48 21.00
C LEU A 51 -0.04 2.33 19.86
N THR A 52 -0.42 3.57 20.16
CA THR A 52 -0.70 4.58 19.15
C THR A 52 0.63 4.98 18.53
N ALA A 53 1.10 4.21 17.56
CA ALA A 53 1.82 4.81 16.47
C ALA A 53 0.85 5.82 15.84
N SER A 54 1.13 7.10 16.07
CA SER A 54 0.45 8.21 15.41
C SER A 54 0.76 8.10 13.92
N ALA A 55 -0.01 7.29 13.19
CA ALA A 55 -0.33 7.61 11.82
C ALA A 55 -0.99 8.99 11.90
N GLY A 56 -0.27 10.02 11.47
CA GLY A 56 -0.83 11.37 11.39
C GLY A 56 -2.18 11.30 10.66
N PRO A 57 -3.16 12.15 11.01
CA PRO A 57 -4.42 12.16 10.30
C PRO A 57 -4.15 12.41 8.82
N LEU A 58 -4.29 11.36 8.00
CA LEU A 58 -4.41 11.44 6.55
C LEU A 58 -5.66 12.27 6.30
N THR A 59 -5.46 13.57 6.19
CA THR A 59 -6.44 14.49 5.66
C THR A 59 -6.52 14.19 4.17
N LEU A 60 -7.72 14.20 3.58
CA LEU A 60 -7.87 14.58 2.16
C LEU A 60 -7.33 16.02 2.04
N ALA A 61 -6.02 16.18 2.07
CA ALA A 61 -5.35 17.46 2.08
C ALA A 61 -5.46 18.05 0.67
N GLY A 62 -6.38 19.00 0.53
CA GLY A 62 -6.22 20.20 -0.29
C GLY A 62 -6.07 20.01 -1.80
N SER A 63 -7.12 20.42 -2.51
CA SER A 63 -7.02 21.01 -3.86
C SER A 63 -6.67 20.05 -5.01
N ASN A 64 -7.65 19.22 -5.39
CA ASN A 64 -7.96 18.97 -6.81
C ASN A 64 -9.40 18.44 -6.99
N THR A 65 -10.32 18.85 -6.12
CA THR A 65 -11.74 18.46 -6.18
C THR A 65 -12.45 19.25 -7.27
N THR A 66 -12.12 19.02 -8.52
CA THR A 66 -13.02 19.36 -9.63
C THR A 66 -14.10 18.28 -9.65
N ALA A 67 -15.05 18.36 -8.71
CA ALA A 67 -16.31 17.68 -8.86
C ALA A 67 -16.99 18.31 -10.09
N THR A 68 -16.81 17.70 -11.26
CA THR A 68 -17.37 18.24 -12.50
C THR A 68 -18.74 17.64 -12.72
N THR A 69 -19.70 18.49 -13.01
CA THR A 69 -21.09 18.12 -13.22
C THR A 69 -21.42 18.10 -14.70
N SER A 70 -22.21 17.12 -15.12
CA SER A 70 -22.88 17.15 -16.41
C SER A 70 -24.37 16.91 -16.20
N PRO A 71 -25.25 17.74 -16.77
CA PRO A 71 -26.69 17.55 -16.62
C PRO A 71 -27.10 16.23 -17.26
N VAL A 72 -27.87 15.44 -16.53
CA VAL A 72 -28.66 14.36 -17.09
C VAL A 72 -30.08 14.89 -17.34
N SER A 73 -30.80 14.35 -18.32
CA SER A 73 -32.16 14.78 -18.66
C SER A 73 -33.12 14.71 -17.45
N SER A 74 -34.37 15.17 -17.57
CA SER A 74 -35.37 15.32 -16.49
C SER A 74 -35.87 14.02 -15.82
N ASN A 75 -35.05 12.97 -15.79
CA ASN A 75 -35.33 11.65 -15.25
C ASN A 75 -34.34 11.37 -14.11
N SER A 76 -34.77 10.65 -13.07
CA SER A 76 -33.97 10.34 -11.89
C SER A 76 -32.86 9.35 -12.25
N PRO A 77 -31.57 9.73 -12.16
CA PRO A 77 -30.48 8.81 -12.45
C PRO A 77 -30.32 7.79 -11.32
N THR A 78 -30.25 6.51 -11.67
CA THR A 78 -30.27 5.40 -10.71
C THR A 78 -28.94 4.65 -10.66
N SER A 79 -28.22 4.58 -11.77
CA SER A 79 -27.00 3.78 -11.88
C SER A 79 -26.02 4.39 -12.89
N VAL A 80 -24.74 4.07 -12.74
CA VAL A 80 -23.67 4.50 -13.63
C VAL A 80 -22.65 3.38 -13.81
N ALA A 81 -22.20 3.19 -15.04
CA ALA A 81 -21.14 2.25 -15.40
C ALA A 81 -20.14 2.96 -16.33
N VAL A 82 -18.87 2.57 -16.26
CA VAL A 82 -17.80 3.18 -17.04
C VAL A 82 -17.01 2.10 -17.76
N VAL A 83 -16.83 2.26 -19.07
CA VAL A 83 -15.95 1.40 -19.87
C VAL A 83 -15.16 2.25 -20.85
N GLY A 84 -13.84 2.07 -20.85
CA GLY A 84 -12.93 2.87 -21.67
C GLY A 84 -13.11 4.37 -21.40
N ASN A 85 -13.36 5.14 -22.45
CA ASN A 85 -13.52 6.59 -22.39
C ASN A 85 -14.98 7.04 -22.26
N TYR A 86 -15.90 6.16 -21.84
CA TYR A 86 -17.33 6.49 -21.78
C TYR A 86 -17.95 6.11 -20.44
N ALA A 87 -18.78 7.03 -19.92
CA ALA A 87 -19.65 6.79 -18.78
C ALA A 87 -21.10 6.66 -19.28
N TYR A 88 -21.78 5.58 -18.88
CA TYR A 88 -23.16 5.30 -19.19
C TYR A 88 -23.98 5.55 -17.93
N VAL A 89 -24.94 6.47 -18.01
CA VAL A 89 -25.82 6.83 -16.90
C VAL A 89 -27.22 6.33 -17.19
N LEU A 90 -27.76 5.50 -16.31
CA LEU A 90 -29.11 4.99 -16.40
C LEU A 90 -30.08 5.93 -15.70
N ASN A 91 -31.08 6.37 -16.44
CA ASN A 91 -32.14 7.24 -15.97
C ASN A 91 -33.47 6.49 -15.94
N SER A 92 -34.18 6.59 -14.81
CA SER A 92 -35.55 6.13 -14.66
C SER A 92 -36.51 7.31 -14.68
N LYS A 93 -37.62 7.19 -15.41
CA LYS A 93 -38.64 8.23 -15.50
C LYS A 93 -39.58 8.10 -14.28
N GLY A 94 -39.32 8.87 -13.23
CA GLY A 94 -40.05 8.76 -11.95
C GLY A 94 -41.58 8.77 -12.13
N GLY A 95 -42.25 7.75 -11.60
CA GLY A 95 -43.73 7.64 -11.61
C GLY A 95 -44.38 7.28 -12.96
N THR A 96 -43.62 7.15 -14.06
CA THR A 96 -44.14 6.63 -15.33
C THR A 96 -43.10 5.75 -16.01
N ASN A 97 -43.45 4.49 -16.25
CA ASN A 97 -42.96 3.60 -17.30
C ASN A 97 -42.04 4.24 -18.38
N GLY A 98 -40.74 3.88 -18.39
CA GLY A 98 -39.73 4.33 -19.38
C GLY A 98 -38.41 4.84 -18.77
N GLY A 99 -37.43 5.16 -19.61
CA GLY A 99 -36.12 5.66 -19.17
C GLY A 99 -35.15 5.96 -20.31
N ALA A 100 -33.89 6.22 -20.00
CA ALA A 100 -32.85 6.42 -21.00
C ALA A 100 -31.46 6.00 -20.49
N ILE A 101 -30.57 5.63 -21.41
CA ILE A 101 -29.13 5.56 -21.16
C ILE A 101 -28.50 6.82 -21.76
N LEU A 102 -27.89 7.65 -20.91
CA LEU A 102 -27.12 8.80 -21.34
C LEU A 102 -25.65 8.40 -21.38
N THR A 103 -25.02 8.58 -22.53
CA THR A 103 -23.61 8.24 -22.75
C THR A 103 -22.79 9.51 -22.73
N PHE A 104 -21.84 9.62 -21.81
CA PHE A 104 -20.90 10.74 -21.72
C PHE A 104 -19.52 10.31 -22.18
N ASN A 105 -18.89 11.08 -23.07
CA ASN A 105 -17.48 10.98 -23.36
C ASN A 105 -16.70 11.58 -22.17
N ILE A 106 -15.84 10.75 -21.57
CA ILE A 106 -15.01 11.07 -20.41
C ILE A 106 -13.52 10.93 -20.73
N SER A 107 -13.11 11.04 -22.01
CA SER A 107 -11.69 11.09 -22.40
C SER A 107 -10.93 12.20 -21.65
N ASN A 108 -11.65 13.26 -21.28
CA ASN A 108 -11.26 14.21 -20.25
C ASN A 108 -12.29 14.18 -19.11
N PRO A 109 -12.04 13.45 -18.00
CA PRO A 109 -12.99 13.37 -16.88
C PRO A 109 -13.28 14.71 -16.22
N ALA A 110 -12.43 15.73 -16.40
CA ALA A 110 -12.68 17.08 -15.89
C ALA A 110 -13.64 17.90 -16.78
N ALA A 111 -13.97 17.40 -17.98
CA ALA A 111 -14.90 18.05 -18.90
C ALA A 111 -15.74 16.98 -19.64
N PRO A 112 -16.60 16.22 -18.93
CA PRO A 112 -17.43 15.20 -19.53
C PRO A 112 -18.45 15.82 -20.51
N ALA A 113 -18.59 15.25 -21.70
CA ALA A 113 -19.51 15.73 -22.72
C ALA A 113 -20.55 14.67 -23.06
N LEU A 114 -21.83 15.06 -23.15
CA LEU A 114 -22.90 14.16 -23.58
C LEU A 114 -22.65 13.76 -25.05
N ALA A 115 -22.45 12.47 -25.28
CA ALA A 115 -22.18 11.88 -26.59
C ALA A 115 -23.46 11.36 -27.26
N SER A 116 -24.33 10.69 -26.50
CA SER A 116 -25.59 10.17 -27.03
C SER A 116 -26.65 9.95 -25.95
N VAL A 117 -27.90 9.80 -26.39
CA VAL A 117 -29.04 9.41 -25.55
C VAL A 117 -29.75 8.24 -26.22
N THR A 118 -29.90 7.15 -25.50
CA THR A 118 -30.62 5.95 -25.94
C THR A 118 -31.91 5.84 -25.15
N ALA A 119 -33.05 6.05 -25.81
CA ALA A 119 -34.35 5.87 -25.17
C ALA A 119 -34.57 4.39 -24.85
N LEU A 120 -35.03 4.10 -23.64
CA LEU A 120 -35.47 2.77 -23.25
C LEU A 120 -36.96 2.61 -23.62
N PRO A 121 -37.43 1.38 -23.91
CA PRO A 121 -38.83 1.15 -24.24
C PRO A 121 -39.78 1.70 -23.18
N ASP A 122 -40.93 2.23 -23.61
CA ASP A 122 -42.00 2.60 -22.69
C ASP A 122 -42.47 1.35 -21.91
N ASN A 123 -42.90 1.53 -20.66
CA ASN A 123 -43.30 0.43 -19.77
C ASN A 123 -42.17 -0.42 -19.20
N THR A 124 -40.93 0.09 -19.19
CA THR A 124 -39.82 -0.49 -18.43
C THR A 124 -39.57 0.26 -17.12
N TYR A 125 -39.06 -0.46 -16.11
CA TYR A 125 -38.60 0.12 -14.84
C TYR A 125 -37.09 -0.10 -14.66
N PRO A 126 -36.25 0.67 -15.36
CA PRO A 126 -34.80 0.48 -15.36
C PRO A 126 -34.21 0.82 -13.99
N HIS A 127 -33.45 -0.11 -13.41
CA HIS A 127 -32.91 0.07 -12.06
C HIS A 127 -31.40 -0.16 -11.98
N TYR A 128 -30.89 -1.21 -12.63
CA TYR A 128 -29.47 -1.54 -12.61
C TYR A 128 -28.87 -1.46 -14.01
N LEU A 129 -27.64 -0.97 -14.05
CA LEU A 129 -26.80 -0.88 -15.24
C LEU A 129 -25.49 -1.60 -14.95
N ALA A 130 -25.04 -2.43 -15.89
CA ALA A 130 -23.69 -2.96 -15.89
C ALA A 130 -23.11 -2.89 -17.29
N ALA A 131 -21.80 -2.64 -17.39
CA ALA A 131 -21.11 -2.55 -18.67
C ALA A 131 -19.78 -3.30 -18.58
N ALA A 132 -19.45 -4.02 -19.64
CA ALA A 132 -18.18 -4.75 -19.77
C ALA A 132 -17.80 -4.89 -21.24
N GLY A 133 -16.56 -4.54 -21.57
CA GLY A 133 -16.10 -4.52 -22.96
C GLY A 133 -17.01 -3.64 -23.83
N ASN A 134 -17.58 -4.21 -24.88
CA ASN A 134 -18.46 -3.48 -25.81
C ASN A 134 -19.95 -3.68 -25.51
N LEU A 135 -20.31 -4.13 -24.31
CA LEU A 135 -21.70 -4.38 -23.92
C LEU A 135 -22.13 -3.45 -22.78
N VAL A 136 -23.34 -2.93 -22.92
CA VAL A 136 -24.08 -2.26 -21.84
C VAL A 136 -25.36 -3.04 -21.60
N THR A 137 -25.62 -3.44 -20.37
CA THR A 137 -26.81 -4.20 -19.99
C THR A 137 -27.63 -3.43 -18.97
N VAL A 138 -28.94 -3.42 -19.19
CA VAL A 138 -29.92 -2.82 -18.30
C VAL A 138 -30.83 -3.90 -17.78
N LEU A 139 -30.97 -3.97 -16.47
CA LEU A 139 -31.96 -4.81 -15.82
C LEU A 139 -33.19 -3.97 -15.47
N ASN A 140 -34.28 -4.28 -16.16
CA ASN A 140 -35.57 -3.66 -15.94
C ASN A 140 -36.36 -4.50 -14.92
N LEU A 141 -36.78 -3.85 -13.85
CA LEU A 141 -37.72 -4.38 -12.87
C LEU A 141 -39.15 -4.31 -13.44
N ASN A 142 -40.07 -5.08 -12.86
CA ASN A 142 -41.45 -5.13 -13.31
C ASN A 142 -42.38 -4.70 -12.16
N GLU A 143 -43.05 -3.54 -12.28
CA GLU A 143 -44.00 -3.03 -11.27
C GLU A 143 -45.48 -3.29 -11.62
N GLN A 144 -45.83 -3.88 -12.78
CA GLN A 144 -47.24 -4.06 -13.13
C GLN A 144 -47.87 -5.31 -12.49
N TYR A 145 -48.72 -5.08 -11.48
CA TYR A 145 -49.80 -5.98 -11.06
C TYR A 145 -50.84 -6.13 -12.20
N GLY A 146 -50.56 -6.95 -13.21
CA GLY A 146 -51.40 -7.11 -14.41
C GLY A 146 -51.87 -8.54 -14.67
N ARG A 147 -53.05 -8.89 -14.12
CA ARG A 147 -54.04 -9.96 -14.45
C ARG A 147 -53.64 -11.41 -14.82
N ASN A 148 -52.41 -11.74 -15.21
CA ASN A 148 -52.05 -13.10 -15.67
C ASN A 148 -50.93 -13.80 -14.85
N GLY A 149 -50.47 -13.19 -13.75
CA GLY A 149 -49.74 -13.91 -12.68
C GLY A 149 -48.29 -14.30 -12.94
N VAL A 150 -47.65 -13.90 -14.06
CA VAL A 150 -46.22 -14.19 -14.32
C VAL A 150 -45.44 -12.88 -14.51
N GLN A 151 -44.62 -12.54 -13.52
CA GLN A 151 -43.76 -11.35 -13.41
C GLN A 151 -42.33 -11.74 -13.79
N VAL A 152 -41.80 -11.21 -14.89
CA VAL A 152 -40.44 -11.52 -15.34
C VAL A 152 -39.66 -10.22 -15.45
N SER A 153 -38.56 -10.09 -14.71
CA SER A 153 -37.60 -9.00 -14.90
C SER A 153 -36.89 -9.21 -16.23
N THR A 154 -36.48 -8.15 -16.93
CA THR A 154 -35.84 -8.30 -18.27
C THR A 154 -34.44 -7.74 -18.27
N LEU A 155 -33.49 -8.54 -18.76
CA LEU A 155 -32.14 -8.10 -19.02
C LEU A 155 -32.03 -7.72 -20.50
N VAL A 156 -31.84 -6.43 -20.77
CA VAL A 156 -31.72 -5.89 -22.13
C VAL A 156 -30.25 -5.54 -22.37
N THR A 157 -29.71 -6.01 -23.50
CA THR A 157 -28.31 -5.82 -23.87
C THR A 157 -28.21 -4.89 -25.08
N TYR A 158 -27.28 -3.94 -25.01
CA TYR A 158 -27.01 -2.94 -26.02
C TYR A 158 -25.56 -3.03 -26.50
N ASP A 159 -25.35 -2.68 -27.76
CA ASP A 159 -24.04 -2.56 -28.39
C ASP A 159 -23.41 -1.20 -28.03
N ALA A 160 -22.24 -1.24 -27.41
CA ALA A 160 -21.47 -0.07 -27.01
C ALA A 160 -20.20 0.14 -27.85
N THR A 161 -20.06 -0.53 -29.00
CA THR A 161 -18.96 -0.32 -29.94
C THR A 161 -18.92 1.11 -30.50
N THR A 162 -20.07 1.74 -30.75
CA THR A 162 -20.20 3.11 -31.27
C THR A 162 -20.99 4.01 -30.30
N PRO A 163 -20.38 4.42 -29.18
CA PRO A 163 -21.06 5.13 -28.09
C PRO A 163 -21.43 6.59 -28.40
N THR A 164 -21.06 7.10 -29.57
CA THR A 164 -21.38 8.46 -30.05
C THR A 164 -22.75 8.56 -30.71
N THR A 165 -23.48 7.45 -30.85
CA THR A 165 -24.88 7.41 -31.33
C THR A 165 -25.74 6.69 -30.29
N ALA A 166 -27.06 6.71 -30.48
CA ALA A 166 -27.96 5.87 -29.68
C ALA A 166 -27.50 4.40 -29.77
N LEU A 167 -27.43 3.72 -28.63
CA LEU A 167 -26.91 2.37 -28.52
C LEU A 167 -27.91 1.39 -29.16
N PRO A 168 -27.52 0.61 -30.18
CA PRO A 168 -28.38 -0.42 -30.75
C PRO A 168 -28.72 -1.49 -29.72
N GLN A 169 -30.00 -1.83 -29.56
CA GLN A 169 -30.40 -2.98 -28.76
C GLN A 169 -30.02 -4.27 -29.50
N LEU A 170 -29.28 -5.16 -28.83
CA LEU A 170 -28.88 -6.46 -29.37
C LEU A 170 -29.88 -7.56 -29.02
N SER A 171 -30.34 -7.59 -27.76
CA SER A 171 -31.22 -8.65 -27.28
C SER A 171 -31.99 -8.25 -26.01
N SER A 172 -33.03 -9.02 -25.70
CA SER A 172 -33.69 -9.02 -24.39
C SER A 172 -33.94 -10.46 -23.96
N ILE A 173 -33.67 -10.77 -22.69
CA ILE A 173 -33.95 -12.09 -22.10
C ILE A 173 -34.69 -11.92 -20.77
N GLY A 174 -35.69 -12.79 -20.56
CA GLY A 174 -36.42 -12.85 -19.31
C GLY A 174 -35.58 -13.49 -18.20
N ILE A 175 -35.55 -12.83 -17.05
CA ILE A 175 -34.93 -13.30 -15.82
C ILE A 175 -36.05 -13.71 -14.85
N PRO A 176 -36.12 -14.98 -14.45
CA PRO A 176 -37.13 -15.42 -13.51
C PRO A 176 -36.96 -14.74 -12.14
N GLY A 177 -38.05 -14.25 -11.56
CA GLY A 177 -38.06 -13.57 -10.25
C GLY A 177 -38.74 -12.20 -10.30
N ASN A 178 -39.19 -11.73 -9.13
CA ASN A 178 -40.03 -10.52 -9.04
C ASN A 178 -39.23 -9.27 -8.74
N ASN A 179 -38.36 -9.34 -7.74
CA ASN A 179 -37.57 -8.24 -7.24
C ASN A 179 -36.08 -8.58 -7.37
N VAL A 180 -35.29 -7.65 -7.88
CA VAL A 180 -33.85 -7.87 -8.11
C VAL A 180 -33.06 -7.04 -7.11
N ALA A 181 -32.12 -7.67 -6.42
CA ALA A 181 -31.20 -7.03 -5.48
C ALA A 181 -29.90 -6.50 -6.12
N GLY A 182 -29.61 -6.90 -7.37
CA GLY A 182 -28.48 -6.36 -8.11
C GLY A 182 -28.17 -7.07 -9.43
N LEU A 183 -27.32 -6.42 -10.21
CA LEU A 183 -26.75 -6.88 -11.48
C LEU A 183 -25.23 -6.70 -11.43
N GLY A 184 -24.49 -7.74 -11.77
CA GLY A 184 -23.04 -7.69 -11.95
C GLY A 184 -22.63 -8.32 -13.27
N MET A 185 -21.47 -7.93 -13.80
CA MET A 185 -20.91 -8.52 -15.02
C MET A 185 -19.45 -8.91 -14.82
N THR A 186 -19.03 -9.96 -15.50
CA THR A 186 -17.61 -10.33 -15.65
C THR A 186 -17.40 -10.80 -17.07
N GLY A 187 -16.60 -10.04 -17.83
CA GLY A 187 -16.47 -10.26 -19.27
C GLY A 187 -17.84 -10.24 -19.95
N THR A 188 -18.17 -11.31 -20.67
CA THR A 188 -19.45 -11.49 -21.37
C THR A 188 -20.46 -12.31 -20.57
N THR A 189 -20.36 -12.36 -19.23
CA THR A 189 -21.33 -13.05 -18.38
C THR A 189 -21.99 -12.06 -17.44
N ALA A 190 -23.32 -12.06 -17.41
CA ALA A 190 -24.11 -11.27 -16.49
C ALA A 190 -24.67 -12.16 -15.38
N TYR A 191 -24.70 -11.61 -14.17
CA TYR A 191 -25.20 -12.26 -12.97
C TYR A 191 -26.26 -11.37 -12.34
N THR A 192 -27.41 -11.95 -12.02
CA THR A 192 -28.49 -11.23 -11.32
C THR A 192 -28.89 -11.99 -10.08
N LEU A 193 -29.27 -11.28 -9.03
CA LEU A 193 -29.83 -11.87 -7.82
C LEU A 193 -31.27 -11.41 -7.66
N SER A 194 -32.22 -12.32 -7.77
CA SER A 194 -33.67 -12.03 -7.73
C SER A 194 -34.36 -12.82 -6.61
N ASP A 195 -35.45 -12.31 -6.04
CA ASP A 195 -36.31 -13.10 -5.17
C ASP A 195 -37.15 -14.12 -5.97
N ASN A 196 -37.65 -15.13 -5.28
CA ASN A 196 -38.65 -16.03 -5.84
C ASN A 196 -40.05 -15.43 -5.72
N PHE A 197 -40.89 -15.71 -6.72
CA PHE A 197 -42.33 -15.43 -6.71
C PHE A 197 -42.98 -15.80 -5.37
N GLY A 198 -43.60 -14.83 -4.70
CA GLY A 198 -44.34 -15.05 -3.44
C GLY A 198 -43.51 -14.99 -2.16
N GLY A 199 -42.29 -14.43 -2.17
CA GLY A 199 -41.49 -14.20 -0.96
C GLY A 199 -40.57 -15.37 -0.57
N GLY A 200 -40.18 -16.20 -1.54
CA GLY A 200 -39.30 -17.35 -1.35
C GLY A 200 -37.81 -17.02 -1.40
N ALA A 201 -36.98 -18.07 -1.34
CA ALA A 201 -35.53 -17.94 -1.37
C ALA A 201 -35.03 -17.20 -2.62
N GLY A 202 -33.99 -16.37 -2.49
CA GLY A 202 -33.35 -15.72 -3.64
C GLY A 202 -32.86 -16.72 -4.70
N THR A 203 -32.66 -16.25 -5.92
CA THR A 203 -32.13 -17.00 -7.06
C THR A 203 -31.05 -16.20 -7.75
N VAL A 204 -29.95 -16.85 -8.09
CA VAL A 204 -28.90 -16.27 -8.92
C VAL A 204 -29.07 -16.79 -10.33
N ALA A 205 -29.32 -15.87 -11.26
CA ALA A 205 -29.34 -16.17 -12.68
C ALA A 205 -27.97 -15.87 -13.30
N VAL A 206 -27.49 -16.79 -14.13
CA VAL A 206 -26.25 -16.65 -14.91
C VAL A 206 -26.61 -16.58 -16.38
N VAL A 207 -26.33 -15.44 -17.00
CA VAL A 207 -26.64 -15.18 -18.40
C VAL A 207 -25.34 -15.08 -19.20
N ASP A 208 -25.20 -15.95 -20.17
CA ASP A 208 -24.09 -15.94 -21.13
C ASP A 208 -24.42 -14.98 -22.29
N LEU A 209 -23.57 -13.97 -22.44
CA LEU A 209 -23.64 -12.92 -23.47
C LEU A 209 -22.46 -13.00 -24.44
N SER A 210 -21.76 -14.14 -24.52
CA SER A 210 -20.68 -14.35 -25.51
C SER A 210 -21.18 -14.21 -26.95
N ALA A 211 -22.45 -14.57 -27.20
CA ALA A 211 -23.20 -14.22 -28.40
C ALA A 211 -24.30 -13.21 -28.02
N PRO A 212 -24.02 -11.90 -27.96
CA PRO A 212 -24.91 -10.91 -27.32
C PRO A 212 -26.23 -10.69 -28.07
N ALA A 213 -26.34 -11.07 -29.34
CA ALA A 213 -27.61 -11.08 -30.08
C ALA A 213 -28.50 -12.30 -29.77
N SER A 214 -27.98 -13.30 -29.06
CA SER A 214 -28.67 -14.54 -28.70
C SER A 214 -28.25 -15.00 -27.30
N PRO A 215 -28.60 -14.23 -26.26
CA PRO A 215 -28.20 -14.51 -24.89
C PRO A 215 -28.79 -15.83 -24.40
N VAL A 216 -28.04 -16.54 -23.55
CA VAL A 216 -28.46 -17.82 -23.00
C VAL A 216 -28.52 -17.74 -21.48
N LEU A 217 -29.70 -17.96 -20.90
CA LEU A 217 -29.85 -18.21 -19.47
C LEU A 217 -29.27 -19.60 -19.17
N ARG A 218 -28.04 -19.65 -18.70
CA ARG A 218 -27.33 -20.90 -18.41
C ARG A 218 -27.87 -21.55 -17.15
N GLN A 219 -28.19 -20.73 -16.15
CA GLN A 219 -28.55 -21.20 -14.82
C GLN A 219 -29.51 -20.23 -14.14
N ASN A 220 -30.37 -20.79 -13.31
CA ASN A 220 -31.16 -20.05 -12.34
C ASN A 220 -31.24 -20.88 -11.05
N SER A 221 -30.35 -20.60 -10.09
CA SER A 221 -30.15 -21.45 -8.91
C SER A 221 -30.63 -20.74 -7.66
N SER A 222 -31.41 -21.42 -6.82
CA SER A 222 -31.79 -20.85 -5.53
C SER A 222 -30.59 -20.70 -4.60
N THR A 223 -30.50 -19.56 -3.93
CA THR A 223 -29.55 -19.29 -2.85
C THR A 223 -29.93 -19.99 -1.54
N GLY A 224 -31.14 -20.56 -1.46
CA GLY A 224 -31.64 -21.26 -0.27
C GLY A 224 -32.03 -20.36 0.91
N HIS A 225 -31.85 -19.04 0.79
CA HIS A 225 -32.10 -18.05 1.85
C HIS A 225 -33.04 -16.93 1.38
N TYR A 226 -33.67 -16.25 2.35
CA TYR A 226 -34.74 -15.24 2.24
C TYR A 226 -34.51 -14.13 1.19
N THR A 227 -35.47 -13.20 1.07
CA THR A 227 -35.46 -12.18 0.03
C THR A 227 -34.14 -11.36 0.02
N PRO A 228 -33.41 -11.35 -1.10
CA PRO A 228 -32.10 -10.73 -1.21
C PRO A 228 -32.18 -9.21 -1.08
N THR A 229 -31.14 -8.58 -0.52
CA THR A 229 -31.09 -7.13 -0.29
C THR A 229 -29.93 -6.43 -0.97
N ALA A 230 -28.81 -7.12 -1.20
CA ALA A 230 -27.67 -6.57 -1.93
C ALA A 230 -26.89 -7.69 -2.61
N PHE A 231 -26.25 -7.35 -3.73
CA PHE A 231 -25.48 -8.26 -4.56
C PHE A 231 -24.29 -7.53 -5.18
N ALA A 232 -23.10 -8.14 -5.13
CA ALA A 232 -21.92 -7.65 -5.80
C ALA A 232 -21.13 -8.82 -6.40
N VAL A 233 -20.45 -8.55 -7.52
CA VAL A 233 -19.66 -9.54 -8.28
C VAL A 233 -18.28 -8.96 -8.58
N ASN A 234 -17.24 -9.76 -8.41
CA ASN A 234 -15.90 -9.47 -8.89
C ASN A 234 -15.26 -10.77 -9.42
N GLY A 235 -15.07 -10.82 -10.73
CA GLY A 235 -14.54 -12.01 -11.38
C GLY A 235 -15.44 -13.23 -11.17
N SER A 236 -14.86 -14.27 -10.60
CA SER A 236 -15.57 -15.51 -10.26
C SER A 236 -16.12 -15.53 -8.84
N VAL A 237 -16.17 -14.41 -8.12
CA VAL A 237 -16.67 -14.37 -6.74
C VAL A 237 -17.83 -13.40 -6.64
N ALA A 238 -18.88 -13.79 -5.92
CA ALA A 238 -20.00 -12.91 -5.59
C ALA A 238 -20.31 -12.91 -4.11
N LEU A 239 -20.82 -11.77 -3.64
CA LEU A 239 -21.29 -11.56 -2.30
C LEU A 239 -22.78 -11.20 -2.34
N ALA A 240 -23.59 -11.86 -1.53
CA ALA A 240 -25.03 -11.65 -1.48
C ALA A 240 -25.54 -11.61 -0.03
N THR A 241 -26.45 -10.69 0.26
CA THR A 241 -27.14 -10.60 1.55
C THR A 241 -28.65 -10.73 1.37
N SER A 242 -29.36 -11.13 2.43
CA SER A 242 -30.82 -11.12 2.48
C SER A 242 -31.33 -10.38 3.72
N ASN A 243 -32.63 -10.10 3.73
CA ASN A 243 -33.31 -9.63 4.94
C ASN A 243 -33.45 -10.80 5.95
N SER A 244 -33.64 -10.47 7.22
CA SER A 244 -33.92 -11.41 8.32
C SER A 244 -32.79 -12.37 8.69
N TYR A 245 -31.92 -11.97 9.63
CA TYR A 245 -31.00 -12.83 10.42
C TYR A 245 -30.15 -13.85 9.63
N ALA A 246 -30.01 -13.65 8.33
CA ALA A 246 -29.40 -14.62 7.43
C ALA A 246 -27.92 -14.33 7.25
N PRO A 247 -27.08 -15.38 7.09
CA PRO A 247 -25.66 -15.21 6.85
C PRO A 247 -25.40 -14.53 5.50
N VAL A 248 -24.26 -13.86 5.44
CA VAL A 248 -23.69 -13.34 4.19
C VAL A 248 -23.27 -14.53 3.32
N ASN A 249 -23.70 -14.55 2.07
CA ASN A 249 -23.38 -15.62 1.13
C ASN A 249 -22.19 -15.21 0.27
N VAL A 250 -21.10 -15.97 0.34
CA VAL A 250 -20.00 -15.93 -0.64
C VAL A 250 -20.22 -17.05 -1.65
N MET A 251 -20.16 -16.71 -2.93
CA MET A 251 -20.43 -17.64 -4.02
C MET A 251 -19.25 -17.66 -4.98
N THR A 252 -18.78 -18.84 -5.34
CA THR A 252 -17.90 -19.01 -6.50
C THR A 252 -18.76 -19.16 -7.76
N LEU A 253 -18.62 -18.22 -8.67
CA LEU A 253 -19.28 -18.15 -9.96
C LEU A 253 -18.40 -18.82 -11.02
N THR A 254 -18.73 -20.07 -11.38
CA THR A 254 -18.12 -20.76 -12.50
C THR A 254 -19.01 -20.66 -13.75
N PRO A 255 -18.49 -20.25 -14.92
CA PRO A 255 -19.30 -20.11 -16.15
C PRO A 255 -20.01 -21.39 -16.61
N THR A 256 -19.56 -22.57 -16.16
CA THR A 256 -20.01 -23.88 -16.67
C THR A 256 -20.68 -24.78 -15.62
N THR A 257 -20.64 -24.44 -14.33
CA THR A 257 -21.22 -25.28 -13.26
C THR A 257 -21.99 -24.43 -12.26
N ALA A 258 -23.06 -24.99 -11.69
CA ALA A 258 -23.88 -24.33 -10.67
C ALA A 258 -23.00 -23.82 -9.53
N PRO A 259 -23.30 -22.66 -8.91
CA PRO A 259 -22.72 -22.35 -7.60
C PRO A 259 -23.02 -23.55 -6.69
N LYS A 260 -21.98 -24.19 -6.16
CA LYS A 260 -22.15 -25.43 -5.41
C LYS A 260 -23.03 -25.17 -4.19
N ARG A 261 -24.12 -25.93 -4.10
CA ARG A 261 -24.96 -26.02 -2.91
C ARG A 261 -24.14 -26.65 -1.78
N GLY A 262 -23.75 -25.86 -0.77
CA GLY A 262 -23.09 -26.43 0.42
C GLY A 262 -22.00 -25.60 1.10
N GLU A 263 -21.57 -24.45 0.58
CA GLU A 263 -20.67 -23.53 1.31
C GLU A 263 -21.49 -22.58 2.20
N VAL A 264 -22.42 -23.13 2.97
CA VAL A 264 -23.02 -22.42 4.11
C VAL A 264 -22.11 -22.68 5.29
N LEU A 265 -21.37 -21.67 5.74
CA LEU A 265 -20.86 -21.66 7.10
C LEU A 265 -20.90 -20.25 7.68
N VAL A 266 -21.86 -20.11 8.59
CA VAL A 266 -21.83 -19.38 9.87
C VAL A 266 -21.00 -18.09 9.86
N GLY A 267 -21.65 -16.99 9.55
CA GLY A 267 -21.29 -15.73 10.20
C GLY A 267 -21.60 -15.86 11.70
N THR A 268 -20.59 -15.61 12.54
CA THR A 268 -20.75 -15.31 13.96
C THR A 268 -21.82 -14.23 14.14
N ASP A 269 -22.89 -14.47 14.89
CA ASP A 269 -24.00 -13.56 15.19
C ASP A 269 -23.75 -12.10 14.77
N ILE A 270 -24.02 -11.81 13.49
CA ILE A 270 -23.99 -10.46 12.95
C ILE A 270 -25.39 -9.90 13.26
N TYR A 271 -25.43 -8.84 14.06
CA TYR A 271 -26.64 -8.22 14.62
C TYR A 271 -27.84 -8.09 13.64
N PRO A 272 -29.08 -8.03 14.18
CA PRO A 272 -30.28 -8.54 13.52
C PRO A 272 -31.02 -7.58 12.57
N ASN A 273 -30.33 -6.79 11.74
CA ASN A 273 -31.01 -5.75 10.96
C ASN A 273 -30.51 -5.64 9.50
N SER A 274 -31.23 -4.82 8.75
CA SER A 274 -31.28 -4.81 7.29
C SER A 274 -29.92 -4.54 6.64
N ASN A 275 -29.29 -5.59 6.11
CA ASN A 275 -28.16 -5.50 5.19
C ASN A 275 -28.52 -4.60 4.01
N ARG A 276 -27.76 -3.51 3.78
CA ARG A 276 -28.09 -2.50 2.75
C ARG A 276 -27.20 -2.54 1.52
N ALA A 277 -25.93 -2.85 1.68
CA ALA A 277 -24.99 -2.88 0.56
C ALA A 277 -23.86 -3.87 0.82
N VAL A 278 -23.30 -4.39 -0.27
CA VAL A 278 -22.12 -5.26 -0.24
C VAL A 278 -21.14 -4.84 -1.33
N ALA A 279 -19.86 -5.09 -1.09
CA ALA A 279 -18.83 -5.01 -2.11
C ALA A 279 -17.87 -6.19 -2.00
N VAL A 280 -17.27 -6.57 -3.12
CA VAL A 280 -16.45 -7.77 -3.23
C VAL A 280 -15.16 -7.45 -3.99
N GLY A 281 -14.06 -7.87 -3.41
CA GLY A 281 -12.71 -7.74 -3.96
C GLY A 281 -12.18 -9.11 -4.34
N SER A 282 -10.86 -9.26 -4.39
CA SER A 282 -10.25 -10.54 -4.75
C SER A 282 -10.11 -11.47 -3.55
N THR A 283 -9.85 -10.91 -2.37
CA THR A 283 -9.62 -11.62 -1.11
C THR A 283 -10.46 -11.08 0.04
N LEU A 284 -10.99 -9.85 -0.07
CA LEU A 284 -11.86 -9.22 0.91
C LEU A 284 -13.29 -9.07 0.39
N GLY A 285 -14.24 -9.15 1.30
CA GLY A 285 -15.65 -8.80 1.09
C GLY A 285 -16.09 -7.83 2.17
N VAL A 286 -16.98 -6.90 1.83
CA VAL A 286 -17.44 -5.88 2.75
C VAL A 286 -18.95 -5.87 2.78
N VAL A 287 -19.50 -5.84 4.00
CA VAL A 287 -20.93 -5.86 4.26
C VAL A 287 -21.31 -4.64 5.10
N LEU A 288 -22.30 -3.89 4.61
CA LEU A 288 -22.85 -2.75 5.31
C LEU A 288 -24.18 -3.12 5.97
N ASN A 289 -24.16 -3.13 7.30
CA ASN A 289 -25.32 -3.41 8.15
C ASN A 289 -25.96 -2.10 8.59
N PHE A 290 -27.29 -2.03 8.50
CA PHE A 290 -28.06 -0.86 8.89
C PHE A 290 -28.80 -1.07 10.20
N ASN A 291 -28.20 -0.62 11.30
CA ASN A 291 -28.76 -0.76 12.63
C ASN A 291 -29.59 0.46 13.01
N THR A 292 -30.90 0.55 12.74
CA THR A 292 -31.70 1.59 13.41
C THR A 292 -31.95 1.20 14.87
N PRO A 293 -31.63 2.03 15.89
CA PRO A 293 -31.29 3.46 15.84
C PRO A 293 -29.77 3.79 15.93
N SER A 294 -28.88 2.80 15.88
CA SER A 294 -27.43 2.97 15.89
C SER A 294 -26.85 3.48 14.55
N ALA A 295 -25.59 3.90 14.58
CA ALA A 295 -24.84 4.19 13.36
C ALA A 295 -24.63 2.91 12.52
N PRO A 296 -24.63 2.98 11.18
CA PRO A 296 -24.37 1.83 10.33
C PRO A 296 -23.01 1.20 10.60
N LEU A 297 -22.96 -0.13 10.55
CA LEU A 297 -21.76 -0.90 10.82
C LEU A 297 -21.28 -1.59 9.54
N LEU A 298 -20.09 -1.21 9.09
CA LEU A 298 -19.39 -1.88 8.02
C LEU A 298 -18.51 -2.98 8.59
N GLN A 299 -18.59 -4.18 8.02
CA GLN A 299 -17.77 -5.33 8.39
C GLN A 299 -16.89 -5.75 7.22
N VAL A 300 -15.62 -6.00 7.52
CA VAL A 300 -14.63 -6.47 6.56
C VAL A 300 -14.39 -7.97 6.80
N LEU A 301 -14.63 -8.75 5.76
CA LEU A 301 -14.53 -10.20 5.75
C LEU A 301 -13.36 -10.60 4.86
N ASN A 302 -12.57 -11.60 5.28
CA ASN A 302 -11.76 -12.36 4.36
C ASN A 302 -12.65 -13.40 3.67
N ILE A 303 -12.65 -13.41 2.35
CA ILE A 303 -13.46 -14.28 1.49
C ILE A 303 -12.59 -15.22 0.63
N SER A 304 -11.30 -15.35 0.96
CA SER A 304 -10.37 -16.24 0.26
C SER A 304 -10.65 -17.72 0.53
N THR A 305 -11.48 -18.00 1.54
CA THR A 305 -11.94 -19.34 1.92
C THR A 305 -13.46 -19.44 1.74
N PRO A 306 -14.00 -20.65 1.48
CA PRO A 306 -15.45 -20.92 1.44
C PRO A 306 -16.23 -20.39 2.64
N THR A 307 -15.55 -20.32 3.78
CA THR A 307 -16.01 -19.71 5.02
C THR A 307 -15.49 -18.28 5.16
N PRO A 308 -16.35 -17.26 5.10
CA PRO A 308 -15.91 -15.88 5.34
C PRO A 308 -15.46 -15.70 6.78
N VAL A 309 -14.32 -15.04 7.00
CA VAL A 309 -13.79 -14.75 8.34
C VAL A 309 -13.82 -13.25 8.59
N LEU A 310 -14.51 -12.82 9.64
CA LEU A 310 -14.49 -11.41 10.08
C LEU A 310 -13.05 -10.98 10.43
N LYS A 311 -12.57 -9.92 9.79
CA LYS A 311 -11.28 -9.31 10.09
C LYS A 311 -11.43 -8.09 10.97
N GLY A 312 -12.36 -7.21 10.62
CA GLY A 312 -12.55 -5.95 11.33
C GLY A 312 -13.90 -5.33 11.02
N SER A 313 -14.17 -4.21 11.68
CA SER A 313 -15.40 -3.44 11.51
C SER A 313 -15.15 -1.95 11.66
N LEU A 314 -15.97 -1.15 10.98
CA LEU A 314 -15.95 0.31 11.04
C LEU A 314 -17.37 0.83 11.17
N THR A 315 -17.61 1.68 12.18
CA THR A 315 -18.86 2.43 12.31
C THR A 315 -18.82 3.62 11.36
N LEU A 316 -19.88 3.84 10.58
CA LEU A 316 -20.01 4.96 9.66
C LEU A 316 -20.88 6.08 10.24
N ASP A 317 -20.58 7.32 9.89
CA ASP A 317 -21.22 8.51 10.48
C ASP A 317 -22.62 8.80 9.93
N ALA A 318 -23.07 8.04 8.92
CA ALA A 318 -24.29 8.35 8.16
C ALA A 318 -24.92 7.14 7.48
N SER A 319 -26.13 7.33 6.97
CA SER A 319 -26.88 6.30 6.27
C SER A 319 -26.30 6.01 4.89
N ALA A 320 -25.49 4.96 4.78
CA ALA A 320 -24.90 4.55 3.52
C ALA A 320 -25.86 3.71 2.65
N GLY A 321 -25.95 4.05 1.36
CA GLY A 321 -26.88 3.42 0.41
C GLY A 321 -26.22 2.66 -0.74
N VAL A 322 -24.98 3.00 -1.10
CA VAL A 322 -24.21 2.30 -2.15
C VAL A 322 -22.76 2.14 -1.67
N LEU A 323 -22.19 0.97 -1.95
CA LEU A 323 -20.82 0.61 -1.57
C LEU A 323 -20.14 -0.05 -2.77
N THR A 324 -18.89 0.33 -3.04
CA THR A 324 -18.00 -0.42 -3.94
C THR A 324 -16.61 -0.54 -3.33
N MET A 325 -15.81 -1.47 -3.83
CA MET A 325 -14.44 -1.73 -3.36
C MET A 325 -13.50 -1.90 -4.55
N VAL A 326 -12.28 -1.40 -4.38
CA VAL A 326 -11.20 -1.46 -5.37
C VAL A 326 -9.98 -2.11 -4.72
N ASP A 327 -9.45 -3.13 -5.39
CA ASP A 327 -8.17 -3.79 -5.11
C ASP A 327 -7.97 -4.30 -3.66
N ASP A 328 -9.02 -4.76 -3.00
CA ASP A 328 -8.99 -5.18 -1.57
C ASP A 328 -8.44 -4.10 -0.61
N HIS A 329 -8.50 -2.84 -1.03
CA HIS A 329 -7.79 -1.77 -0.34
C HIS A 329 -8.69 -0.57 -0.08
N PHE A 330 -9.30 0.02 -1.11
CA PHE A 330 -10.18 1.18 -0.91
C PHE A 330 -11.64 0.80 -1.04
N GLY A 331 -12.43 1.22 -0.06
CA GLY A 331 -13.90 1.20 -0.11
C GLY A 331 -14.43 2.59 -0.39
N TYR A 332 -15.50 2.67 -1.18
CA TYR A 332 -16.17 3.91 -1.49
C TYR A 332 -17.65 3.78 -1.16
N VAL A 333 -18.12 4.67 -0.29
CA VAL A 333 -19.47 4.64 0.26
C VAL A 333 -20.20 5.93 -0.08
N LEU A 334 -21.40 5.80 -0.62
CA LEU A 334 -22.33 6.91 -0.73
C LEU A 334 -23.20 7.00 0.50
N ASN A 335 -22.96 8.02 1.31
CA ASN A 335 -23.82 8.40 2.42
C ASN A 335 -24.98 9.25 1.90
N GLN A 336 -26.20 8.88 2.26
CA GLN A 336 -27.46 9.52 1.87
C GLN A 336 -28.18 10.05 3.11
N GLY A 337 -28.99 11.09 2.95
CA GLY A 337 -29.78 11.70 4.03
C GLY A 337 -29.17 13.02 4.49
N SER A 338 -28.87 13.16 5.79
CA SER A 338 -28.50 14.46 6.37
C SER A 338 -27.12 15.00 5.96
N VAL A 339 -26.19 14.16 5.49
CA VAL A 339 -24.81 14.58 5.18
C VAL A 339 -24.38 14.37 3.73
N ASN A 340 -25.11 13.62 2.89
CA ASN A 340 -24.89 13.44 1.44
C ASN A 340 -23.41 13.53 1.00
N THR A 341 -22.66 12.44 1.17
CA THR A 341 -21.21 12.40 0.90
C THR A 341 -20.79 11.17 0.11
N LEU A 342 -19.69 11.30 -0.63
CA LEU A 342 -18.81 10.20 -1.01
C LEU A 342 -17.75 10.07 0.08
N GLN A 343 -17.74 8.94 0.78
CA GLN A 343 -16.77 8.61 1.81
C GLN A 343 -15.78 7.57 1.30
N VAL A 344 -14.49 7.78 1.58
CA VAL A 344 -13.40 6.88 1.22
C VAL A 344 -12.94 6.15 2.48
N LEU A 345 -12.84 4.84 2.37
CA LEU A 345 -12.44 3.91 3.43
C LEU A 345 -11.16 3.20 3.01
N ASP A 346 -10.30 2.93 3.97
CA ASP A 346 -9.05 2.20 3.77
C ASP A 346 -9.08 0.87 4.55
N PHE A 347 -8.83 -0.21 3.81
CA PHE A 347 -8.80 -1.61 4.24
C PHE A 347 -7.40 -2.23 4.17
N SER A 348 -6.34 -1.43 3.97
CA SER A 348 -4.92 -1.84 3.99
C SER A 348 -4.61 -2.79 5.14
N ASN A 349 -5.13 -2.45 6.33
CA ASN A 349 -5.20 -3.35 7.46
C ASN A 349 -6.65 -3.79 7.67
N PRO A 350 -7.05 -4.97 7.17
CA PRO A 350 -8.44 -5.41 7.27
C PRO A 350 -8.88 -5.68 8.71
N ASN A 351 -7.96 -5.79 9.68
CA ASN A 351 -8.29 -5.91 11.10
C ASN A 351 -8.56 -4.57 11.79
N ALA A 352 -8.17 -3.46 11.15
CA ALA A 352 -8.36 -2.10 11.66
C ALA A 352 -8.72 -1.15 10.51
N PRO A 353 -9.85 -1.37 9.83
CA PRO A 353 -10.30 -0.48 8.76
C PRO A 353 -10.63 0.91 9.30
N PHE A 354 -10.39 1.95 8.51
CA PHE A 354 -10.67 3.33 8.92
C PHE A 354 -11.20 4.19 7.79
N SER A 355 -11.87 5.30 8.14
CA SER A 355 -12.32 6.31 7.18
C SER A 355 -11.18 7.25 6.85
N VAL A 356 -10.78 7.33 5.57
CA VAL A 356 -9.80 8.30 5.06
C VAL A 356 -10.38 9.71 5.08
N GLY A 357 -11.65 9.83 4.71
CA GLY A 357 -12.39 11.08 4.76
C GLY A 357 -13.60 11.06 3.83
N SER A 358 -14.28 12.20 3.72
CA SER A 358 -15.49 12.32 2.92
C SER A 358 -15.56 13.65 2.19
N ILE A 359 -16.32 13.68 1.10
CA ILE A 359 -16.59 14.86 0.31
C ILE A 359 -18.09 14.96 0.02
N SER A 360 -18.65 16.16 0.10
CA SER A 360 -20.08 16.37 -0.19
C SER A 360 -20.39 16.07 -1.65
N THR A 361 -21.49 15.34 -1.87
CA THR A 361 -22.08 15.15 -3.20
C THR A 361 -23.04 16.28 -3.56
N SER A 362 -23.29 17.26 -2.68
CA SER A 362 -24.21 18.41 -2.83
C SER A 362 -25.69 18.10 -3.11
N ALA A 363 -26.03 16.83 -3.39
CA ALA A 363 -27.36 16.30 -3.59
C ALA A 363 -27.38 14.81 -3.19
N THR A 364 -28.55 14.20 -3.07
CA THR A 364 -28.68 12.80 -2.64
C THR A 364 -28.07 11.88 -3.70
N PRO A 365 -26.97 11.16 -3.39
CA PRO A 365 -26.31 10.31 -4.37
C PRO A 365 -27.05 8.97 -4.53
N ALA A 366 -27.11 8.43 -5.74
CA ALA A 366 -27.93 7.27 -6.10
C ALA A 366 -27.12 6.11 -6.69
N GLY A 367 -26.18 6.39 -7.59
CA GLY A 367 -25.30 5.40 -8.21
C GLY A 367 -23.83 5.77 -8.05
N LEU A 368 -22.97 4.76 -7.94
CA LEU A 368 -21.53 4.90 -7.81
C LEU A 368 -20.82 3.86 -8.67
N THR A 369 -19.84 4.31 -9.44
CA THR A 369 -18.79 3.45 -9.99
C THR A 369 -17.44 4.11 -9.83
N VAL A 370 -16.39 3.31 -9.66
CA VAL A 370 -15.01 3.79 -9.49
C VAL A 370 -14.16 3.12 -10.56
N VAL A 371 -13.50 3.94 -11.38
CA VAL A 371 -12.59 3.47 -12.42
C VAL A 371 -11.33 4.31 -12.39
N GLY A 372 -10.19 3.64 -12.21
CA GLY A 372 -8.91 4.30 -11.98
C GLY A 372 -8.99 5.26 -10.78
N ASN A 373 -8.51 6.49 -10.97
CA ASN A 373 -8.50 7.52 -9.93
C ASN A 373 -9.77 8.39 -9.94
N TYR A 374 -10.91 7.88 -10.39
CA TYR A 374 -12.15 8.66 -10.47
C TYR A 374 -13.34 7.88 -9.93
N ALA A 375 -14.15 8.54 -9.10
CA ALA A 375 -15.48 8.10 -8.72
C ALA A 375 -16.53 8.87 -9.52
N TYR A 376 -17.44 8.14 -10.16
CA TYR A 376 -18.55 8.67 -10.93
C TYR A 376 -19.81 8.45 -10.11
N VAL A 377 -20.49 9.54 -9.76
CA VAL A 377 -21.61 9.55 -8.83
C VAL A 377 -22.80 10.20 -9.50
N THR A 378 -23.92 9.48 -9.59
CA THR A 378 -25.19 10.08 -10.00
C THR A 378 -25.94 10.60 -8.79
N CYS A 379 -26.69 11.68 -8.96
CA CYS A 379 -27.45 12.30 -7.87
C CYS A 379 -28.88 12.65 -8.31
N ASN A 380 -29.78 12.74 -7.35
CA ASN A 380 -31.21 12.99 -7.59
C ASN A 380 -31.55 14.39 -8.15
N ASP A 381 -30.58 15.31 -8.18
CA ASP A 381 -30.67 16.60 -8.84
C ASP A 381 -30.29 16.55 -10.33
N ASN A 382 -30.31 15.34 -10.92
CA ASN A 382 -30.05 15.09 -12.32
C ASN A 382 -28.64 15.53 -12.76
N MET A 383 -27.64 15.24 -11.94
CA MET A 383 -26.23 15.47 -12.26
C MET A 383 -25.41 14.18 -12.19
N LEU A 384 -24.53 14.00 -13.18
CA LEU A 384 -23.35 13.13 -13.07
C LEU A 384 -22.21 13.95 -12.46
N ARG A 385 -21.72 13.56 -11.29
CA ARG A 385 -20.57 14.16 -10.60
C ARG A 385 -19.36 13.24 -10.72
N ILE A 386 -18.23 13.79 -11.16
CA ILE A 386 -16.98 13.03 -11.27
C ILE A 386 -15.98 13.56 -10.25
N PHE A 387 -15.58 12.71 -9.31
CA PHE A 387 -14.63 13.04 -8.25
C PHE A 387 -13.27 12.45 -8.59
N LYS A 388 -12.23 13.27 -8.65
CA LYS A 388 -10.84 12.79 -8.71
C LYS A 388 -10.43 12.25 -7.34
N LEU A 389 -10.15 10.95 -7.29
CA LEU A 389 -9.64 10.21 -6.15
C LEU A 389 -8.12 10.32 -6.15
N ALA A 390 -7.60 11.47 -5.72
CA ALA A 390 -6.16 11.70 -5.58
C ALA A 390 -5.73 11.39 -4.15
N LEU A 391 -5.27 10.15 -3.92
CA LEU A 391 -4.60 9.81 -2.67
C LEU A 391 -3.12 10.09 -2.82
N ALA A 392 -2.62 11.07 -2.06
CA ALA A 392 -1.21 11.38 -2.02
C ALA A 392 -0.40 10.14 -1.56
N PRO A 393 0.84 9.98 -2.06
CA PRO A 393 1.73 8.95 -1.51
C PRO A 393 1.93 9.21 -0.02
N ALA A 394 2.20 8.15 0.74
CA ALA A 394 2.66 8.27 2.13
C ALA A 394 3.97 7.50 2.29
N LEU A 395 5.08 8.22 2.52
CA LEU A 395 6.37 7.61 2.84
C LEU A 395 6.43 7.35 4.35
N THR A 396 6.58 6.09 4.74
CA THR A 396 6.55 5.67 6.15
C THR A 396 7.89 5.17 6.67
N ALA A 397 8.76 4.64 5.80
CA ALA A 397 10.11 4.24 6.19
C ALA A 397 11.12 4.33 5.06
N ILE A 398 12.39 4.51 5.46
CA ILE A 398 13.57 4.52 4.60
C ILE A 398 14.56 3.51 5.18
N SER A 399 15.12 2.63 4.35
CA SER A 399 16.12 1.66 4.79
C SER A 399 17.17 1.40 3.71
N PRO A 400 18.48 1.55 4.01
CA PRO A 400 19.03 2.16 5.22
C PRO A 400 18.67 3.64 5.39
N GLY A 401 18.66 4.15 6.64
CA GLY A 401 18.36 5.56 6.94
C GLY A 401 19.50 6.55 6.68
N ALA A 402 20.70 6.03 6.42
CA ALA A 402 21.89 6.80 6.06
C ALA A 402 22.71 6.02 5.02
N GLU A 403 23.15 6.68 3.96
CA GLU A 403 23.96 6.04 2.91
C GLU A 403 24.79 7.08 2.12
N LEU A 404 25.81 6.59 1.41
CA LEU A 404 26.62 7.39 0.49
C LEU A 404 25.88 7.72 -0.81
N PRO A 405 26.21 8.84 -1.49
CA PRO A 405 25.78 9.10 -2.85
C PRO A 405 26.03 7.89 -3.77
N GLY A 406 25.06 7.56 -4.62
CA GLY A 406 25.14 6.42 -5.55
C GLY A 406 24.79 5.06 -4.95
N ALA A 407 24.58 4.95 -3.63
CA ALA A 407 24.08 3.73 -3.00
C ALA A 407 22.56 3.57 -3.23
N THR A 408 22.08 2.33 -3.15
CA THR A 408 20.65 2.01 -3.27
C THR A 408 20.00 1.89 -1.90
N ILE A 409 18.81 2.47 -1.76
CA ILE A 409 17.96 2.37 -0.57
C ILE A 409 16.55 1.89 -0.94
N THR A 410 15.81 1.39 0.04
CA THR A 410 14.41 1.02 -0.09
C THR A 410 13.52 2.02 0.62
N LEU A 411 12.47 2.47 -0.06
CA LEU A 411 11.40 3.29 0.50
C LEU A 411 10.17 2.41 0.70
N THR A 412 9.57 2.51 1.89
CA THR A 412 8.32 1.82 2.23
C THR A 412 7.23 2.85 2.49
N GLY A 413 6.03 2.59 1.98
CA GLY A 413 4.93 3.54 2.06
C GLY A 413 3.60 3.00 1.54
N THR A 414 2.74 3.91 1.09
CA THR A 414 1.48 3.60 0.41
C THR A 414 1.26 4.55 -0.77
N ASN A 415 0.37 4.15 -1.69
CA ASN A 415 -0.03 4.91 -2.88
C ASN A 415 1.15 5.31 -3.79
N PHE A 416 2.21 4.50 -3.83
CA PHE A 416 3.24 4.64 -4.84
C PHE A 416 2.72 4.17 -6.20
N ALA A 417 3.29 4.71 -7.27
CA ALA A 417 2.91 4.39 -8.65
C ALA A 417 4.15 4.13 -9.50
N ALA A 418 3.98 3.44 -10.63
CA ALA A 418 5.08 3.21 -11.57
C ALA A 418 5.73 4.50 -12.09
N THR A 419 5.00 5.62 -12.05
CA THR A 419 5.48 6.96 -12.42
C THR A 419 5.90 7.80 -11.21
N SER A 420 6.13 7.19 -10.05
CA SER A 420 6.57 7.89 -8.85
C SER A 420 7.92 8.59 -9.10
N SER A 421 8.04 9.83 -8.66
CA SER A 421 9.32 10.55 -8.60
C SER A 421 9.86 10.52 -7.18
N VAL A 422 11.19 10.55 -7.04
CA VAL A 422 11.85 10.66 -5.73
C VAL A 422 12.95 11.71 -5.82
N SER A 423 13.05 12.54 -4.79
CA SER A 423 14.12 13.53 -4.65
C SER A 423 14.64 13.60 -3.22
N PHE A 424 15.89 14.00 -3.07
CA PHE A 424 16.59 14.15 -1.80
C PHE A 424 17.05 15.61 -1.67
N GLY A 425 16.50 16.35 -0.71
CA GLY A 425 16.81 17.78 -0.57
C GLY A 425 16.54 18.59 -1.85
N GLY A 426 15.61 18.15 -2.70
CA GLY A 426 15.31 18.75 -4.01
C GLY A 426 16.13 18.21 -5.19
N VAL A 427 17.16 17.39 -4.97
CA VAL A 427 17.93 16.73 -6.04
C VAL A 427 17.24 15.43 -6.43
N ALA A 428 16.92 15.27 -7.73
CA ALA A 428 16.25 14.07 -8.23
C ALA A 428 17.12 12.81 -8.03
N ALA A 429 16.50 11.72 -7.58
CA ALA A 429 17.14 10.41 -7.51
C ALA A 429 17.61 9.95 -8.90
N THR A 430 18.76 9.27 -8.96
CA THR A 430 19.33 8.80 -10.24
C THR A 430 18.55 7.62 -10.82
N SER A 431 17.91 6.82 -9.98
CA SER A 431 17.04 5.71 -10.38
C SER A 431 15.92 5.53 -9.36
N VAL A 432 14.71 5.25 -9.85
CA VAL A 432 13.52 4.91 -9.06
C VAL A 432 12.90 3.67 -9.70
N VAL A 433 12.97 2.54 -9.00
CA VAL A 433 12.38 1.27 -9.41
C VAL A 433 11.11 1.05 -8.60
N PHE A 434 9.98 0.92 -9.30
CA PHE A 434 8.70 0.59 -8.69
C PHE A 434 8.59 -0.92 -8.46
N ASN A 435 8.59 -1.34 -7.19
CA ASN A 435 8.43 -2.75 -6.83
C ASN A 435 6.95 -3.09 -6.59
N SER A 436 6.23 -2.21 -5.88
CA SER A 436 4.80 -2.32 -5.58
C SER A 436 4.24 -0.96 -5.16
N SER A 437 2.92 -0.86 -4.98
CA SER A 437 2.27 0.36 -4.44
C SER A 437 2.73 0.74 -3.02
N THR A 438 3.53 -0.09 -2.37
CA THR A 438 4.06 0.10 -1.02
C THR A 438 5.59 0.08 -0.94
N SER A 439 6.30 -0.15 -2.06
CA SER A 439 7.75 -0.26 -2.08
C SER A 439 8.39 0.33 -3.34
N LEU A 440 9.41 1.16 -3.15
CA LEU A 440 10.32 1.65 -4.20
C LEU A 440 11.77 1.30 -3.84
N THR A 441 12.58 0.95 -4.84
CA THR A 441 14.05 0.91 -4.71
C THR A 441 14.64 2.13 -5.41
N VAL A 442 15.46 2.90 -4.71
CA VAL A 442 15.91 4.22 -5.15
C VAL A 442 17.42 4.34 -5.03
N THR A 443 18.07 4.98 -6.00
CA THR A 443 19.51 5.31 -5.93
C THR A 443 19.72 6.75 -5.46
N VAL A 444 20.51 6.93 -4.40
CA VAL A 444 20.87 8.24 -3.84
C VAL A 444 21.60 9.06 -4.92
N PRO A 445 21.20 10.32 -5.20
CA PRO A 445 21.84 11.13 -6.22
C PRO A 445 23.34 11.34 -5.95
N GLY A 446 24.17 11.13 -6.97
CA GLY A 446 25.64 11.26 -6.86
C GLY A 446 26.13 12.67 -6.52
N SER A 447 25.39 13.71 -6.87
CA SER A 447 25.75 15.13 -6.64
C SER A 447 25.25 15.68 -5.30
N LEU A 448 24.68 14.84 -4.45
CA LEU A 448 24.06 15.26 -3.20
C LEU A 448 25.12 15.52 -2.13
N ALA A 449 25.07 16.69 -1.50
CA ALA A 449 25.98 17.04 -0.41
C ALA A 449 25.69 16.24 0.87
N ALA A 450 26.71 16.04 1.69
CA ALA A 450 26.59 15.38 2.98
C ALA A 450 25.62 16.12 3.92
N GLY A 451 24.96 15.36 4.80
CA GLY A 451 24.07 15.89 5.83
C GLY A 451 22.62 15.42 5.70
N SER A 452 21.75 16.04 6.49
CA SER A 452 20.33 15.68 6.55
C SER A 452 19.59 16.15 5.29
N SER A 453 18.94 15.23 4.59
CA SER A 453 18.15 15.49 3.39
C SER A 453 16.75 14.91 3.54
N SER A 454 15.73 15.75 3.36
CA SER A 454 14.35 15.27 3.24
C SER A 454 14.19 14.47 1.95
N VAL A 455 13.66 13.25 2.06
CA VAL A 455 13.28 12.43 0.90
C VAL A 455 11.84 12.72 0.57
N VAL A 456 11.59 13.19 -0.65
CA VAL A 456 10.26 13.51 -1.14
C VAL A 456 9.88 12.53 -2.25
N VAL A 457 8.79 11.79 -2.03
CA VAL A 457 8.17 10.92 -3.04
C VAL A 457 6.98 11.66 -3.64
N GLY A 458 6.92 11.76 -4.97
CA GLY A 458 5.82 12.38 -5.71
C GLY A 458 5.06 11.38 -6.58
N THR A 459 3.76 11.62 -6.72
CA THR A 459 2.90 11.02 -7.75
C THR A 459 2.04 12.11 -8.39
N SER A 460 1.24 11.76 -9.41
CA SER A 460 0.22 12.66 -9.97
C SER A 460 -0.86 13.09 -8.95
N SER A 461 -0.89 12.44 -7.79
CA SER A 461 -1.89 12.64 -6.73
C SER A 461 -1.36 13.45 -5.55
N GLY A 462 -0.07 13.79 -5.51
CA GLY A 462 0.53 14.59 -4.45
C GLY A 462 1.97 14.20 -4.13
N VAL A 463 2.48 14.70 -3.01
CA VAL A 463 3.84 14.40 -2.53
C VAL A 463 3.82 13.97 -1.06
N SER A 464 4.83 13.19 -0.66
CA SER A 464 5.10 12.80 0.72
C SER A 464 6.55 13.07 1.05
N ALA A 465 6.82 13.62 2.23
CA ALA A 465 8.17 13.87 2.72
C ALA A 465 8.50 12.93 3.88
N SER A 466 9.76 12.52 3.96
CA SER A 466 10.28 11.66 5.02
C SER A 466 10.31 12.33 6.39
N ALA A 467 9.92 11.59 7.43
CA ALA A 467 10.19 11.92 8.82
C ALA A 467 10.51 10.62 9.59
N PRO A 468 11.76 10.41 10.07
CA PRO A 468 12.91 11.33 10.01
C PRO A 468 13.49 11.52 8.60
N ALA A 469 14.35 12.51 8.43
CA ALA A 469 15.10 12.75 7.19
C ALA A 469 16.18 11.68 6.97
N PHE A 470 16.57 11.49 5.72
CA PHE A 470 17.68 10.61 5.33
C PHE A 470 19.02 11.32 5.55
N THR A 471 20.03 10.60 6.07
CA THR A 471 21.38 11.15 6.24
C THR A 471 22.28 10.77 5.06
N VAL A 472 22.68 11.77 4.28
CA VAL A 472 23.66 11.62 3.21
C VAL A 472 25.03 11.60 3.83
N LEU A 473 25.77 10.52 3.60
CA LEU A 473 27.14 10.36 4.10
C LEU A 473 28.15 10.88 3.08
N ASN A 474 29.37 11.16 3.54
CA ASN A 474 30.52 11.40 2.67
C ASN A 474 31.74 10.69 3.23
N VAL A 475 32.71 10.38 2.37
CA VAL A 475 33.95 9.71 2.76
C VAL A 475 34.90 10.72 3.39
N TYR A 476 35.55 10.31 4.47
CA TYR A 476 36.50 11.12 5.22
C TYR A 476 37.66 11.56 4.32
N THR A 477 37.97 12.85 4.28
CA THR A 477 39.07 13.39 3.46
C THR A 477 40.06 14.19 4.32
N PRO A 478 40.99 13.51 5.03
CA PRO A 478 41.95 14.21 5.86
C PRO A 478 42.94 15.01 5.00
N SER A 479 43.43 16.13 5.51
CA SER A 479 44.73 16.66 5.09
C SER A 479 45.83 15.63 5.41
N LEU A 480 46.98 15.70 4.72
CA LEU A 480 48.13 14.80 4.91
C LEU A 480 48.29 14.33 6.35
N LEU A 481 48.22 13.01 6.57
CA LEU A 481 48.56 12.37 7.84
C LEU A 481 49.95 11.77 7.67
N ALA A 482 50.99 12.50 8.09
CA ALA A 482 52.38 12.06 7.96
C ALA A 482 52.73 10.86 8.85
N THR A 483 51.89 10.56 9.85
CA THR A 483 52.02 9.44 10.78
C THR A 483 50.65 8.80 10.99
N CYS A 484 50.64 7.56 11.47
CA CYS A 484 49.42 6.89 11.89
C CYS A 484 48.68 7.68 12.97
N ALA A 485 47.44 8.04 12.68
CA ALA A 485 46.59 8.82 13.57
C ALA A 485 45.26 8.12 13.79
N SER A 486 44.77 8.15 15.03
CA SER A 486 43.44 7.66 15.36
C SER A 486 42.38 8.60 14.80
N VAL A 487 41.58 8.10 13.86
CA VAL A 487 40.58 8.89 13.12
C VAL A 487 39.17 8.58 13.57
N VAL A 488 38.92 7.32 13.97
CA VAL A 488 37.64 6.89 14.54
C VAL A 488 37.85 6.61 16.03
N PRO A 489 37.19 7.34 16.94
CA PRO A 489 37.26 7.05 18.37
C PRO A 489 36.68 5.65 18.66
N ALA A 490 37.08 5.05 19.77
CA ALA A 490 36.60 3.71 20.16
C ALA A 490 35.07 3.68 20.34
N THR A 491 34.35 3.20 19.33
CA THR A 491 32.88 3.12 19.29
C THR A 491 32.39 1.70 19.48
N ALA A 492 31.34 1.50 20.27
CA ALA A 492 30.76 0.18 20.47
C ALA A 492 30.26 -0.42 19.13
N SER A 493 30.62 -1.67 18.88
CA SER A 493 30.17 -2.41 17.69
C SER A 493 28.70 -2.82 17.80
N THR A 494 27.96 -2.74 16.70
CA THR A 494 26.57 -3.22 16.56
C THR A 494 26.53 -4.51 15.73
N ASN A 495 25.82 -5.55 16.22
CA ASN A 495 25.87 -6.91 15.68
C ASN A 495 24.52 -7.41 15.11
N ASP A 496 23.86 -6.60 14.29
CA ASP A 496 22.53 -6.87 13.73
C ASP A 496 22.55 -7.36 12.27
N GLY A 497 23.74 -7.60 11.71
CA GLY A 497 23.91 -7.99 10.30
C GLY A 497 23.58 -6.88 9.29
N GLN A 498 23.32 -5.65 9.73
CA GLN A 498 23.22 -4.49 8.86
C GLN A 498 24.60 -3.84 8.66
N TRP A 499 24.69 -2.94 7.69
CA TRP A 499 25.88 -2.11 7.50
C TRP A 499 25.90 -0.97 8.53
N HIS A 500 27.00 -0.87 9.25
CA HIS A 500 27.27 0.22 10.19
C HIS A 500 28.51 0.98 9.76
N TYR A 501 28.45 2.30 9.86
CA TYR A 501 29.50 3.21 9.42
C TYR A 501 30.35 3.68 10.61
N LEU A 502 31.66 3.51 10.51
CA LEU A 502 32.65 4.10 11.41
C LEU A 502 32.98 5.49 10.93
N LEU A 503 32.61 6.49 11.74
CA LEU A 503 32.70 7.89 11.39
C LEU A 503 33.90 8.55 12.09
N ALA A 504 34.60 9.41 11.37
CA ALA A 504 35.55 10.32 11.98
C ALA A 504 34.83 11.32 12.89
N ALA A 505 35.59 12.05 13.72
CA ALA A 505 35.03 13.12 14.55
C ALA A 505 34.30 14.21 13.75
N SER A 506 34.62 14.36 12.45
CA SER A 506 33.91 15.25 11.51
C SER A 506 32.55 14.72 11.05
N GLY A 507 32.21 13.45 11.35
CA GLY A 507 30.99 12.78 10.90
C GLY A 507 31.11 12.09 9.53
N GLU A 508 32.29 12.14 8.90
CA GLU A 508 32.54 11.50 7.61
C GLU A 508 32.95 10.02 7.76
N VAL A 509 32.63 9.20 6.77
CA VAL A 509 32.84 7.75 6.75
C VAL A 509 34.30 7.41 6.53
N VAL A 510 34.88 6.64 7.44
CA VAL A 510 36.23 6.08 7.28
C VAL A 510 36.16 4.64 6.77
N LEU A 511 35.28 3.83 7.36
CA LEU A 511 35.14 2.40 7.12
C LEU A 511 33.70 1.99 7.47
N ALA A 512 33.20 0.90 6.89
CA ALA A 512 31.93 0.31 7.32
C ALA A 512 32.12 -1.18 7.60
N TYR A 513 31.28 -1.72 8.48
CA TYR A 513 31.33 -3.12 8.86
C TYR A 513 29.93 -3.72 8.92
N SER A 514 29.86 -5.04 8.77
CA SER A 514 28.65 -5.82 9.00
C SER A 514 29.02 -7.22 9.50
N TYR A 515 28.36 -7.65 10.57
CA TYR A 515 28.52 -8.99 11.12
C TYR A 515 27.35 -9.38 12.02
N THR A 516 27.23 -10.67 12.29
CA THR A 516 26.33 -11.24 13.30
C THR A 516 27.14 -12.11 14.26
N GLY A 517 26.68 -12.22 15.51
CA GLY A 517 27.30 -13.10 16.52
C GLY A 517 27.78 -12.34 17.75
N ALA A 518 28.83 -12.86 18.41
CA ALA A 518 29.36 -12.27 19.64
C ALA A 518 29.92 -10.85 19.41
N SER A 519 29.75 -9.97 20.41
CA SER A 519 30.23 -8.59 20.36
C SER A 519 31.73 -8.50 20.05
N LEU A 520 32.12 -7.50 19.25
CA LEU A 520 33.52 -7.14 18.99
C LEU A 520 34.06 -6.14 20.01
N GLY A 521 33.23 -5.69 20.96
CA GLY A 521 33.58 -4.62 21.89
C GLY A 521 33.55 -3.25 21.20
N ASN A 522 34.54 -2.42 21.48
CA ASN A 522 34.70 -1.14 20.82
C ASN A 522 35.64 -1.29 19.63
N LEU A 523 35.22 -0.78 18.48
CA LEU A 523 36.01 -0.65 17.27
C LEU A 523 36.68 0.72 17.22
N ALA A 524 37.96 0.76 16.87
CA ALA A 524 38.68 2.00 16.56
C ALA A 524 39.45 1.83 15.24
N VAL A 525 39.66 2.94 14.54
CA VAL A 525 40.39 2.97 13.27
C VAL A 525 41.47 4.02 13.32
N ASP A 526 42.71 3.58 13.10
CA ASP A 526 43.82 4.46 12.80
C ASP A 526 44.05 4.50 11.29
N MET A 527 44.47 5.65 10.78
CA MET A 527 44.69 5.88 9.36
C MET A 527 46.01 6.58 9.12
N LEU A 528 46.66 6.21 8.01
CA LEU A 528 47.76 6.95 7.40
C LEU A 528 47.34 7.35 5.98
N ALA A 529 47.38 8.65 5.69
CA ALA A 529 46.96 9.24 4.43
C ALA A 529 48.13 9.97 3.77
N ALA A 530 48.44 9.63 2.51
CA ALA A 530 49.60 10.14 1.79
C ALA A 530 49.40 11.57 1.27
N ASP A 531 50.51 12.26 1.02
CA ASP A 531 50.50 13.56 0.35
C ASP A 531 50.10 13.34 -1.12
N PRO A 532 49.02 13.96 -1.62
CA PRO A 532 48.63 13.86 -3.02
C PRO A 532 49.74 14.31 -4.00
N ALA A 533 50.66 15.17 -3.56
CA ALA A 533 51.80 15.64 -4.36
C ALA A 533 52.99 14.65 -4.37
N ALA A 534 53.05 13.70 -3.44
CA ALA A 534 54.12 12.69 -3.39
C ALA A 534 53.89 11.56 -4.41
N PRO A 535 54.94 10.77 -4.76
CA PRO A 535 54.75 9.56 -5.55
C PRO A 535 53.78 8.56 -4.89
N VAL A 536 53.07 7.78 -5.71
CA VAL A 536 52.22 6.68 -5.22
C VAL A 536 53.05 5.70 -4.39
N ARG A 537 52.54 5.37 -3.20
CA ARG A 537 53.24 4.52 -2.23
C ARG A 537 53.35 3.09 -2.71
N GLN A 538 54.37 2.40 -2.20
CA GLN A 538 54.65 0.99 -2.46
C GLN A 538 54.93 0.26 -1.16
N ASP A 539 54.51 -1.01 -1.08
CA ASP A 539 54.84 -1.85 0.07
C ASP A 539 56.28 -2.36 -0.01
N ALA A 540 56.74 -3.10 0.99
CA ALA A 540 58.09 -3.70 1.01
C ALA A 540 58.39 -4.66 -0.16
N LYS A 541 57.37 -5.04 -0.95
CA LYS A 541 57.47 -5.89 -2.15
C LYS A 541 57.34 -5.08 -3.46
N GLY A 542 57.26 -3.75 -3.39
CA GLY A 542 57.13 -2.86 -4.54
C GLY A 542 55.71 -2.76 -5.12
N ARG A 543 54.70 -3.31 -4.45
CA ARG A 543 53.30 -3.25 -4.91
C ARG A 543 52.72 -1.87 -4.60
N LYS A 544 52.18 -1.20 -5.62
CA LYS A 544 51.51 0.10 -5.47
C LYS A 544 50.11 -0.07 -4.88
N TYR A 545 49.70 0.84 -4.01
CA TYR A 545 48.41 0.80 -3.34
C TYR A 545 47.81 2.20 -3.21
N LEU A 546 46.53 2.28 -2.79
CA LEU A 546 45.81 3.54 -2.61
C LEU A 546 46.49 4.45 -1.57
N ASP A 547 46.12 5.71 -1.56
CA ASP A 547 46.77 6.75 -0.75
C ASP A 547 46.45 6.64 0.74
N ARG A 548 45.80 5.56 1.17
CA ARG A 548 45.33 5.32 2.52
C ARG A 548 45.67 3.91 3.00
N ASN A 549 46.11 3.85 4.25
CA ASN A 549 46.21 2.61 5.02
C ASN A 549 45.30 2.71 6.23
N PHE A 550 44.79 1.57 6.66
CA PHE A 550 43.86 1.47 7.77
C PHE A 550 44.36 0.43 8.76
N HIS A 551 44.31 0.76 10.04
CA HIS A 551 44.53 -0.17 11.13
C HIS A 551 43.24 -0.23 11.96
N LEU A 552 42.56 -1.39 11.91
CA LEU A 552 41.28 -1.62 12.60
C LEU A 552 41.51 -2.44 13.86
N THR A 553 41.12 -1.90 15.02
CA THR A 553 41.25 -2.59 16.31
C THR A 553 39.88 -2.87 16.93
N ALA A 554 39.80 -3.93 17.73
CA ALA A 554 38.59 -4.34 18.45
C ALA A 554 38.95 -4.70 19.90
N SER A 555 38.24 -4.14 20.88
CA SER A 555 38.54 -4.39 22.30
C SER A 555 38.05 -5.74 22.83
N GLY A 556 37.13 -6.41 22.11
CA GLY A 556 36.58 -7.72 22.47
C GLY A 556 37.51 -8.91 22.22
N GLY A 557 38.76 -8.68 21.83
CA GLY A 557 39.75 -9.72 21.50
C GLY A 557 39.84 -10.00 20.00
N ARG A 558 40.60 -11.04 19.64
CA ARG A 558 40.85 -11.43 18.25
C ARG A 558 39.57 -11.78 17.50
N PHE A 559 39.55 -11.56 16.18
CA PHE A 559 38.49 -11.97 15.26
C PHE A 559 38.40 -13.50 15.06
N ASP A 560 38.70 -14.29 16.09
CA ASP A 560 38.87 -15.74 16.01
C ASP A 560 37.57 -16.43 15.55
N GLY A 561 37.62 -17.06 14.37
CA GLY A 561 36.53 -17.85 13.80
C GLY A 561 35.31 -17.05 13.30
N ARG A 562 35.43 -15.72 13.13
CA ARG A 562 34.32 -14.83 12.74
C ARG A 562 34.55 -14.26 11.35
N THR A 563 33.51 -14.23 10.53
CA THR A 563 33.52 -13.46 9.27
C THR A 563 32.93 -12.09 9.54
N VAL A 564 33.73 -11.03 9.41
CA VAL A 564 33.28 -9.64 9.43
C VAL A 564 33.38 -9.11 8.01
N ALA A 565 32.28 -8.64 7.45
CA ALA A 565 32.30 -7.94 6.19
C ALA A 565 32.75 -6.50 6.46
N LEU A 566 33.74 -6.03 5.68
CA LEU A 566 34.25 -4.66 5.77
C LEU A 566 33.99 -3.96 4.44
N ARG A 567 33.75 -2.66 4.52
CA ARG A 567 33.87 -1.76 3.37
C ARG A 567 34.92 -0.69 3.63
N PHE A 568 35.87 -0.56 2.72
CA PHE A 568 36.85 0.52 2.68
C PHE A 568 36.40 1.57 1.68
N PHE A 569 36.72 2.82 1.92
CA PHE A 569 36.30 3.90 1.04
C PHE A 569 37.51 4.68 0.53
N GLY A 570 37.53 4.92 -0.78
CA GLY A 570 38.57 5.68 -1.47
C GLY A 570 37.99 6.73 -2.40
N LEU A 571 38.79 7.73 -2.72
CA LEU A 571 38.40 8.83 -3.62
C LEU A 571 38.72 8.49 -5.08
N ASN A 572 37.94 9.03 -6.02
CA ASN A 572 38.23 8.91 -7.45
C ASN A 572 39.62 9.48 -7.81
N SER A 573 40.05 10.54 -7.13
CA SER A 573 41.37 11.14 -7.31
C SER A 573 42.50 10.19 -6.91
N GLU A 574 42.34 9.45 -5.82
CA GLU A 574 43.31 8.47 -5.32
C GLU A 574 43.42 7.28 -6.28
N PHE A 575 42.28 6.79 -6.78
CA PHE A 575 42.27 5.74 -7.79
C PHE A 575 42.90 6.19 -9.11
N ALA A 576 42.56 7.39 -9.60
CA ALA A 576 43.16 7.94 -10.81
C ALA A 576 44.69 8.09 -10.69
N ARG A 577 45.17 8.48 -9.50
CA ARG A 577 46.60 8.56 -9.19
C ARG A 577 47.26 7.19 -9.20
N LEU A 578 46.65 6.20 -8.55
CA LEU A 578 47.12 4.82 -8.57
C LEU A 578 47.17 4.25 -9.99
N GLN A 579 46.13 4.48 -10.79
CA GLN A 579 46.05 4.00 -12.17
C GLN A 579 47.05 4.72 -13.10
N ALA A 580 47.32 6.01 -12.86
CA ALA A 580 48.38 6.73 -13.58
C ALA A 580 49.77 6.16 -13.26
N ALA A 581 50.00 5.73 -12.02
CA ALA A 581 51.24 5.09 -11.61
C ALA A 581 51.34 3.62 -12.05
N ASP A 582 50.20 2.91 -12.15
CA ASP A 582 50.10 1.52 -12.59
C ASP A 582 48.85 1.34 -13.49
N PRO A 583 49.01 1.45 -14.81
CA PRO A 583 47.91 1.34 -15.76
C PRO A 583 47.22 -0.03 -15.78
N THR A 584 47.81 -1.06 -15.15
CA THR A 584 47.21 -2.40 -15.09
C THR A 584 46.13 -2.51 -14.01
N VAL A 585 46.08 -1.56 -13.07
CA VAL A 585 45.10 -1.54 -12.00
C VAL A 585 43.72 -1.19 -12.56
N THR A 586 42.76 -2.07 -12.28
CA THR A 586 41.34 -1.85 -12.53
C THR A 586 40.60 -1.88 -11.21
N LEU A 587 39.45 -1.20 -11.15
CA LEU A 587 38.64 -1.19 -9.94
C LEU A 587 38.24 -2.60 -9.47
N ALA A 588 37.84 -3.46 -10.41
CA ALA A 588 37.48 -4.85 -10.14
C ALA A 588 38.67 -5.73 -9.71
N GLY A 589 39.90 -5.29 -10.01
CA GLY A 589 41.14 -5.97 -9.63
C GLY A 589 41.78 -5.42 -8.35
N LEU A 590 41.09 -4.54 -7.62
CA LEU A 590 41.58 -4.07 -6.33
C LEU A 590 41.37 -5.13 -5.25
N HIS A 591 42.36 -5.27 -4.38
CA HIS A 591 42.37 -6.23 -3.29
C HIS A 591 42.87 -5.56 -2.02
N ALA A 592 42.31 -5.94 -0.88
CA ALA A 592 42.88 -5.59 0.42
C ALA A 592 43.95 -6.62 0.81
N THR A 593 45.07 -6.15 1.36
CA THR A 593 46.07 -7.02 1.98
C THR A 593 46.03 -6.80 3.49
N GLN A 594 45.80 -7.87 4.24
CA GLN A 594 45.96 -7.86 5.69
C GLN A 594 47.42 -8.21 6.02
N TYR A 595 48.04 -7.43 6.89
CA TYR A 595 49.33 -7.73 7.49
C TYR A 595 49.13 -8.21 8.93
N SER A 596 49.88 -9.22 9.34
CA SER A 596 49.96 -9.67 10.74
C SER A 596 51.41 -9.97 11.10
N GLY A 597 51.96 -9.22 12.06
CA GLY A 597 53.37 -9.31 12.44
C GLY A 597 53.79 -8.22 13.43
N PRO A 598 55.11 -8.05 13.68
CA PRO A 598 55.62 -6.90 14.40
C PRO A 598 55.22 -5.59 13.69
N ASN A 599 54.90 -4.56 14.47
CA ASN A 599 54.41 -3.25 13.99
C ASN A 599 53.08 -3.31 13.23
N GLU A 600 52.07 -3.99 13.78
CA GLU A 600 50.70 -3.97 13.25
C GLU A 600 50.07 -2.58 13.47
N ASP A 601 50.42 -1.64 12.59
CA ASP A 601 49.87 -0.29 12.51
C ASP A 601 49.49 0.06 11.05
N CYS A 602 49.21 1.33 10.77
CA CYS A 602 48.89 1.78 9.41
C CYS A 602 50.10 2.27 8.59
N ASP A 603 51.32 2.19 9.13
CA ASP A 603 52.58 2.58 8.50
C ASP A 603 53.34 1.37 7.96
N LEU A 604 52.93 0.93 6.76
CA LEU A 604 53.52 -0.19 6.06
C LEU A 604 55.03 -0.04 5.75
N SER A 605 55.62 1.14 5.93
CA SER A 605 57.06 1.36 5.70
C SER A 605 57.93 0.76 6.81
N ASN A 606 57.36 0.53 7.99
CA ASN A 606 58.04 -0.03 9.15
C ASN A 606 57.74 -1.54 9.36
N ASP A 607 56.90 -2.12 8.50
CA ASP A 607 56.49 -3.51 8.55
C ASP A 607 57.66 -4.46 8.32
N SER A 608 57.67 -5.57 9.05
CA SER A 608 58.65 -6.63 8.85
C SER A 608 58.37 -7.42 7.57
N SER A 609 59.43 -7.74 6.82
CA SER A 609 59.36 -8.70 5.71
C SER A 609 58.96 -10.12 6.14
N THR A 610 59.01 -10.43 7.44
CA THR A 610 58.64 -11.74 8.01
C THR A 610 57.18 -11.85 8.44
N GLY A 611 56.38 -10.78 8.39
CA GLY A 611 54.96 -10.86 8.72
C GLY A 611 54.13 -11.60 7.68
N GLU A 612 52.97 -12.13 8.10
CA GLU A 612 52.03 -12.80 7.20
C GLU A 612 51.22 -11.76 6.42
N PHE A 613 51.28 -11.83 5.09
CA PHE A 613 50.43 -11.02 4.21
C PHE A 613 49.33 -11.90 3.62
N ARG A 614 48.08 -11.59 3.93
CA ARG A 614 46.91 -12.29 3.41
C ARG A 614 46.17 -11.41 2.42
N ALA A 615 46.03 -11.86 1.19
CA ALA A 615 45.13 -11.24 0.22
C ALA A 615 43.68 -11.56 0.60
N LEU A 616 42.86 -10.52 0.75
CA LEU A 616 41.43 -10.66 0.95
C LEU A 616 40.74 -10.62 -0.42
N SER A 617 39.91 -11.61 -0.70
CA SER A 617 39.09 -11.60 -1.90
C SER A 617 38.13 -10.42 -1.83
N ALA A 618 38.21 -9.50 -2.79
CA ALA A 618 37.19 -8.48 -2.94
C ALA A 618 35.91 -9.18 -3.39
N ALA A 619 34.92 -9.29 -2.50
CA ALA A 619 33.56 -9.53 -2.95
C ALA A 619 33.14 -8.25 -3.66
N ALA A 620 32.94 -8.32 -4.98
CA ALA A 620 32.67 -7.18 -5.86
C ALA A 620 31.86 -6.07 -5.15
N SER A 621 32.55 -5.00 -4.76
CA SER A 621 31.90 -3.80 -4.27
C SER A 621 31.17 -3.19 -5.44
N ILE A 622 29.87 -3.01 -5.27
CA ILE A 622 29.00 -2.43 -6.29
C ILE A 622 29.49 -0.99 -6.53
N PRO A 623 29.78 -0.58 -7.78
CA PRO A 623 30.08 0.81 -8.08
C PRO A 623 28.95 1.69 -7.56
N SER A 624 29.22 2.57 -6.59
CA SER A 624 28.35 3.71 -6.39
C SER A 624 28.38 4.51 -7.67
N GLY A 625 27.23 4.65 -8.35
CA GLY A 625 27.09 5.49 -9.54
C GLY A 625 27.29 6.99 -9.30
N ALA A 626 28.00 7.38 -8.23
CA ALA A 626 28.34 8.73 -7.90
C ALA A 626 29.70 9.12 -8.53
N PRO A 627 29.82 10.30 -9.14
CA PRO A 627 31.13 10.86 -9.45
C PRO A 627 31.85 11.23 -8.15
N GLY A 628 32.89 10.48 -7.77
CA GLY A 628 33.87 10.90 -6.77
C GLY A 628 34.23 9.90 -5.67
N LEU A 629 33.41 8.85 -5.45
CA LEU A 629 33.57 7.94 -4.31
C LEU A 629 33.46 6.48 -4.74
N TRP A 630 34.33 5.63 -4.18
CA TRP A 630 34.30 4.17 -4.34
C TRP A 630 34.24 3.49 -2.98
N PRO A 631 33.29 2.57 -2.73
CA PRO A 631 33.46 1.51 -1.75
C PRO A 631 34.29 0.35 -2.33
N MET A 632 35.17 -0.25 -1.54
CA MET A 632 35.62 -1.65 -1.60
C MET A 632 34.94 -2.44 -0.52
#